data_AF-A0A1G0T280-F1
#
_entry.id   AF-A0A1G0T280-F1
#
_cell.length_a   1.000
_cell.length_b   1.000
_cell.length_c   1.000
_cell.angle_alpha   90.00
_cell.angle_beta   90.00
_cell.angle_gamma   90.00
#
_symmetry.space_group_name_H-M   'P 1'
#
loop_
_entity.id
_entity.type
_entity.pdbx_description
1 polymer ?
#
loop_
_entity_poly.entity_id
_entity_poly.type
_entity_poly.pdbx_seq_one_letter_code
_entity_poly.pdbx_strand_id
1 'polypeptide(L)'
;MNLTNFFTAIAAIAIVWFLVSGAMIVNELMKRNHKIKFIIINMMLPVYIHRYKKITLEESGRVGALYYHWLIAINTALVFAVAAIISKNL
;
A
#
# COMPACT_ATOMS: atom_id res chain seq x y z
N MET A 1 14.85 2.80 -24.32
CA MET A 1 14.55 3.21 -22.93
C MET A 1 15.60 2.57 -22.03
N ASN A 2 16.32 3.34 -21.21
CA ASN A 2 17.27 2.76 -20.27
C ASN A 2 16.54 1.88 -19.25
N LEU A 3 17.11 0.72 -18.92
CA LEU A 3 16.50 -0.26 -18.01
C LEU A 3 16.17 0.36 -16.65
N THR A 4 17.04 1.24 -16.15
CA THR A 4 16.83 2.06 -14.94
C THR A 4 15.57 2.94 -15.03
N ASN A 5 15.30 3.57 -16.18
CA ASN A 5 14.12 4.43 -16.35
C ASN A 5 12.83 3.61 -16.35
N PHE A 6 12.85 2.39 -16.89
CA PHE A 6 11.71 1.48 -16.87
C PHE A 6 11.39 1.02 -15.43
N PHE A 7 12.39 0.57 -14.68
CA PHE A 7 12.20 0.18 -13.27
C PHE A 7 11.76 1.35 -12.39
N THR A 8 12.32 2.54 -12.62
CA THR A 8 11.92 3.75 -11.89
C THR A 8 10.46 4.11 -12.18
N ALA A 9 10.00 4.01 -13.43
CA ALA A 9 8.61 4.28 -13.79
C ALA A 9 7.64 3.29 -13.13
N ILE A 10 7.98 1.99 -13.11
CA ILE A 10 7.15 0.98 -12.44
C ILE A 10 7.13 1.22 -10.93
N ALA A 11 8.27 1.53 -10.32
CA ALA A 11 8.32 1.86 -8.89
C ALA A 11 7.43 3.08 -8.57
N ALA A 12 7.44 4.12 -9.40
CA ALA A 12 6.59 5.29 -9.22
C ALA A 12 5.09 4.94 -9.29
N ILE A 13 4.68 4.12 -10.27
CA ILE A 13 3.29 3.65 -10.40
C ILE A 13 2.88 2.81 -9.18
N ALA A 14 3.77 1.93 -8.72
CA ALA A 14 3.53 1.10 -7.54
C ALA A 14 3.38 1.94 -6.26
N ILE A 15 4.14 3.04 -6.13
CA ILE A 15 3.98 4.00 -5.02
C ILE A 15 2.60 4.67 -5.08
N VAL A 16 2.15 5.10 -6.26
CA VAL A 16 0.81 5.69 -6.41
C VAL A 16 -0.27 4.66 -6.03
N TRP A 17 -0.15 3.42 -6.50
CA TRP A 17 -1.06 2.34 -6.14
C TRP A 17 -1.05 2.07 -4.62
N PHE A 18 0.11 2.09 -3.99
CA PHE A 18 0.26 1.95 -2.54
C PHE A 18 -0.51 3.05 -1.78
N LEU A 19 -0.35 4.31 -2.20
CA LEU A 19 -1.04 5.44 -1.59
C LEU A 19 -2.55 5.36 -1.77
N VAL A 20 -3.01 5.03 -2.99
CA VAL A 20 -4.45 4.89 -3.30
C VAL A 20 -5.07 3.76 -2.48
N SER A 21 -4.42 2.59 -2.41
CA SER A 21 -4.92 1.46 -1.63
C SER A 21 -4.98 1.79 -0.14
N GLY A 22 -3.95 2.47 0.39
CA GLY A 22 -3.94 2.94 1.78
C GLY A 22 -5.08 3.92 2.07
N ALA A 23 -5.30 4.89 1.18
CA ALA A 23 -6.39 5.87 1.30
C ALA A 23 -7.77 5.18 1.24
N MET A 24 -7.95 4.19 0.36
CA MET A 24 -9.18 3.40 0.28
C MET A 24 -9.43 2.59 1.55
N ILE A 25 -8.40 1.95 2.12
CA ILE A 25 -8.51 1.24 3.41
C ILE A 25 -8.96 2.20 4.51
N VAL A 26 -8.33 3.38 4.61
CA VAL A 26 -8.70 4.39 5.60
C VAL A 26 -10.14 4.85 5.39
N ASN A 27 -10.55 5.12 4.15
CA ASN A 27 -11.93 5.49 3.82
C ASN A 27 -12.95 4.42 4.22
N GLU A 28 -12.62 3.16 3.96
CA GLU A 28 -13.46 2.02 4.34
C GLU A 28 -13.59 1.87 5.86
N LEU A 29 -12.50 2.10 6.60
CA LEU A 29 -12.53 2.14 8.07
C LEU A 29 -13.29 3.35 8.63
N MET A 30 -13.23 4.51 7.97
CA MET A 30 -14.00 5.70 8.36
C MET A 30 -15.51 5.47 8.22
N LYS A 31 -15.95 4.85 7.13
CA LYS A 31 -17.37 4.49 6.92
C LYS A 31 -17.91 3.58 8.03
N ARG A 32 -17.04 2.77 8.63
CA ARG A 32 -17.35 1.84 9.74
C ARG A 32 -17.30 2.52 11.12
N ASN A 33 -17.34 3.86 11.17
CA ASN A 33 -17.44 4.66 12.39
C ASN A 33 -16.23 4.56 13.35
N HIS A 34 -15.08 4.10 12.87
CA HIS A 34 -13.86 4.20 13.66
C HIS A 34 -13.36 5.65 13.68
N LYS A 35 -13.18 6.24 14.87
CA LYS A 35 -12.58 7.57 15.06
C LYS A 35 -11.12 7.55 14.59
N ILE A 36 -10.91 7.80 13.30
CA ILE A 36 -9.58 7.96 12.71
C ILE A 36 -9.15 9.41 12.90
N LYS A 37 -8.03 9.61 13.59
CA LYS A 37 -7.38 10.92 13.69
C LYS A 37 -6.58 11.16 12.41
N PHE A 38 -7.09 12.01 11.53
CA PHE A 38 -6.51 12.31 10.21
C PHE A 38 -5.03 12.76 10.26
N ILE A 39 -4.65 13.42 11.35
CA ILE A 39 -3.30 13.98 11.58
C ILE A 39 -2.20 12.90 11.61
N ILE A 40 -2.54 11.63 11.83
CA ILE A 40 -1.55 10.55 12.01
C ILE A 40 -1.67 9.45 10.93
N ILE A 41 -2.37 9.70 9.82
CA ILE A 41 -2.64 8.68 8.80
C ILE A 41 -1.37 8.01 8.27
N ASN A 42 -0.34 8.79 7.92
CA ASN A 42 0.90 8.22 7.37
C ASN A 42 1.71 7.41 8.40
N MET A 43 1.77 7.85 9.66
CA MET A 43 2.54 7.15 10.70
C MET A 43 1.79 5.95 11.27
N MET A 44 0.45 6.00 11.30
CA MET A 44 -0.41 4.90 11.76
C MET A 44 -0.96 4.04 10.61
N LEU A 45 -0.54 4.27 9.36
CA LEU A 45 -0.97 3.49 8.20
C LEU A 45 -0.86 1.97 8.45
N PRO A 46 0.26 1.45 8.99
CA PRO A 46 0.38 0.02 9.31
C PRO A 46 -0.65 -0.46 10.33
N VAL A 47 -0.98 0.38 11.32
CA VAL A 47 -1.98 0.09 12.35
C VAL A 47 -3.37 0.02 11.73
N TYR A 48 -3.71 0.96 10.84
CA TYR A 48 -4.99 0.97 10.13
C TYR A 48 -5.13 -0.25 9.21
N ILE A 49 -4.06 -0.64 8.52
CA ILE A 49 -4.07 -1.84 7.67
C ILE A 49 -4.28 -3.10 8.50
N HIS A 50 -3.62 -3.22 9.65
CA HIS A 50 -3.81 -4.35 10.54
C HIS A 50 -5.26 -4.41 11.09
N ARG A 51 -5.83 -3.25 11.44
CA ARG A 51 -7.25 -3.14 11.84
C ARG A 51 -8.19 -3.54 10.71
N TYR A 52 -7.95 -3.06 9.50
CA TYR A 52 -8.73 -3.42 8.33
C TYR A 52 -8.71 -4.94 8.06
N LYS A 53 -7.53 -5.56 8.13
CA LYS A 53 -7.39 -7.02 8.02
C LYS A 53 -8.23 -7.73 9.08
N LYS A 54 -8.12 -7.30 10.34
CA LYS A 54 -8.85 -7.91 11.47
C LYS A 54 -10.37 -7.79 11.30
N ILE A 55 -10.85 -6.58 11.03
CA ILE A 55 -12.29 -6.29 10.86
C ILE A 55 -12.87 -7.08 9.69
N THR A 56 -12.21 -7.06 8.52
CA THR A 56 -12.71 -7.78 7.35
C THR A 56 -12.73 -9.29 7.57
N LEU A 57 -11.73 -9.83 8.27
CA LEU A 57 -11.68 -11.23 8.65
C LEU A 57 -12.80 -11.60 9.63
N GLU A 58 -13.08 -10.75 10.62
CA GLU A 58 -14.15 -10.98 11.61
C GLU A 58 -15.54 -10.88 10.98
N GLU A 59 -15.78 -9.95 10.07
CA GLU A 59 -17.09 -9.77 9.44
C GLU A 59 -17.40 -10.76 8.32
N SER A 60 -16.42 -11.07 7.48
CA SER A 60 -16.64 -11.86 6.24
C SER A 60 -16.01 -13.25 6.28
N GLY A 61 -15.27 -13.58 7.35
CA GLY A 61 -14.45 -14.77 7.45
C GLY A 61 -13.22 -14.76 6.53
N ARG A 62 -12.96 -13.66 5.81
CA ARG A 62 -11.86 -13.53 4.85
C ARG A 62 -11.19 -12.15 4.94
N VAL A 63 -9.91 -12.09 4.61
CA VAL A 63 -9.17 -10.82 4.54
C VAL A 63 -9.67 -10.01 3.34
N GLY A 64 -10.01 -8.74 3.57
CA GLY A 64 -10.54 -7.86 2.52
C GLY A 64 -9.53 -7.60 1.39
N ALA A 65 -10.02 -7.53 0.15
CA ALA A 65 -9.19 -7.42 -1.05
C ALA A 65 -8.20 -6.24 -1.05
N LEU A 66 -8.57 -5.10 -0.45
CA LEU A 66 -7.70 -3.93 -0.35
C LEU A 66 -6.39 -4.19 0.42
N TYR A 67 -6.38 -5.14 1.36
CA TYR A 67 -5.17 -5.54 2.06
C TYR A 67 -4.15 -6.14 1.08
N TYR A 68 -4.60 -6.99 0.16
CA TYR A 68 -3.74 -7.58 -0.86
C TYR A 68 -3.25 -6.54 -1.87
N HIS A 69 -4.10 -5.59 -2.27
CA HIS A 69 -3.69 -4.50 -3.15
C HIS A 69 -2.58 -3.65 -2.51
N TRP A 70 -2.74 -3.30 -1.23
CA TRP A 70 -1.71 -2.58 -0.50
C TRP A 70 -0.41 -3.38 -0.36
N LEU A 71 -0.51 -4.68 -0.02
CA LEU A 71 0.64 -5.57 0.13
C LEU A 71 1.40 -5.78 -1.18
N ILE A 72 0.70 -6.00 -2.29
CA ILE A 72 1.31 -6.14 -3.60
C ILE A 72 1.99 -4.82 -3.98
N ALA A 73 1.30 -3.69 -3.84
CA ALA A 73 1.84 -2.39 -4.21
C ALA A 73 3.15 -2.04 -3.46
N ILE A 74 3.22 -2.26 -2.14
CA ILE A 74 4.45 -1.98 -1.38
C ILE A 74 5.61 -2.89 -1.79
N ASN A 75 5.35 -4.19 -2.00
CA ASN A 75 6.38 -5.13 -2.41
C ASN A 75 6.85 -4.87 -3.84
N THR A 76 5.93 -4.56 -4.76
CA THR A 76 6.27 -4.14 -6.13
C THR A 76 7.12 -2.87 -6.10
N ALA A 77 6.72 -1.84 -5.35
CA ALA A 77 7.51 -0.62 -5.23
C ALA A 77 8.93 -0.91 -4.73
N LEU A 78 9.07 -1.77 -3.71
CA LEU A 78 10.36 -2.11 -3.12
C LEU A 78 11.26 -2.90 -4.09
N VAL A 79 10.73 -3.94 -4.75
CA VAL A 79 11.48 -4.77 -5.69
C VAL A 79 11.98 -3.94 -6.87
N PHE A 80 11.11 -3.11 -7.46
CA PHE A 80 11.49 -2.30 -8.62
C PHE A 80 12.41 -1.13 -8.25
N ALA A 81 12.26 -0.55 -7.05
CA ALA A 81 13.21 0.45 -6.55
C ALA A 81 14.61 -0.13 -6.36
N VAL A 82 14.72 -1.31 -5.74
CA VAL A 82 16.01 -2.01 -5.58
C VAL A 82 16.59 -2.39 -6.95
N ALA A 83 15.79 -2.92 -7.87
CA ALA A 83 16.22 -3.25 -9.22
C ALA A 83 16.72 -2.02 -9.99
N ALA A 84 16.07 -0.85 -9.83
CA ALA A 84 16.54 0.40 -10.42
C ALA A 84 17.90 0.84 -9.86
N ILE A 85 18.11 0.72 -8.54
CA ILE A 85 19.38 1.05 -7.89
C ILE A 85 20.50 0.13 -8.39
N ILE A 86 20.26 -1.19 -8.41
CA ILE A 86 21.24 -2.17 -8.89
C ILE A 86 21.56 -1.92 -10.37
N SER A 87 20.54 -1.74 -11.21
CA SER A 87 20.71 -1.48 -12.64
C SER A 87 21.41 -0.16 -12.95
N LYS A 88 21.42 0.80 -12.03
CA LYS A 88 22.18 2.05 -12.19
C LYS A 88 23.67 1.88 -11.91
N ASN A 89 24.02 0.90 -11.06
CA ASN A 89 25.39 0.62 -10.63
C ASN A 89 26.06 -0.50 -11.44
N LEU A 90 25.35 -1.07 -12.42
CA LEU A 90 25.83 -2.10 -13.36
C LEU A 90 26.17 -1.45 -14.71
#